data_AF-A0A447TQI3-F1
#
_entry.id   AF-A0A447TQI3-F1
#
_cell.length_a   1.000
_cell.length_b   1.000
_cell.length_c   1.000
_cell.angle_alpha   90.00
_cell.angle_beta   90.00
_cell.angle_gamma   90.00
#
_symmetry.space_group_name_H-M   'P 1'
#
loop_
_entity.id
_entity.type
_entity.pdbx_description
1 polymer ?
#
loop_
_entity_poly.entity_id
_entity_poly.type
_entity_poly.pdbx_seq_one_letter_code
_entity_poly.pdbx_strand_id
1 'polypeptide(L)'
;MPEPPDTVVLGCTHFPLLRDELLQVLPEGTRLVDSGAAIARRTAWLLEHEAPDAKSTDANIAYCMAMTPGAEQLLPVLQRYGFETLEKLPV
;
A
#
# COMPACT_ATOMS: atom_id res chain seq x y z
N MET A 1 8.10 27.85 -21.03
CA MET A 1 7.79 27.09 -19.81
C MET A 1 8.97 26.18 -19.53
N PRO A 2 9.33 25.91 -18.26
CA PRO A 2 10.36 24.92 -17.96
C PRO A 2 9.94 23.54 -18.46
N GLU A 3 10.93 22.74 -18.86
CA GLU A 3 10.74 21.34 -19.22
C GLU A 3 10.25 20.55 -17.99
N PRO A 4 9.17 19.76 -18.09
CA PRO A 4 8.66 18.98 -16.96
C PRO A 4 9.60 17.81 -16.63
N PRO A 5 9.54 17.24 -15.41
CA PRO A 5 10.30 16.05 -15.07
C PRO A 5 9.98 14.85 -15.97
N ASP A 6 11.01 14.17 -16.45
CA ASP A 6 10.90 12.90 -17.18
C ASP A 6 10.63 11.71 -16.24
N THR A 7 10.93 11.86 -14.95
CA THR A 7 10.74 10.86 -13.91
C THR A 7 10.10 11.48 -12.68
N VAL A 8 9.02 10.88 -12.20
CA VAL A 8 8.30 11.30 -10.99
C VAL A 8 8.42 10.24 -9.91
N VAL A 9 8.89 10.66 -8.74
CA VAL A 9 8.93 9.83 -7.54
C VAL A 9 7.57 9.89 -6.83
N LEU A 10 6.92 8.75 -6.69
CA LEU A 10 5.69 8.58 -5.93
C LEU A 10 6.02 8.46 -4.44
N GLY A 11 6.40 9.58 -3.82
CA GLY A 11 6.86 9.67 -2.43
C GLY A 11 5.78 9.47 -1.35
N CYS A 12 4.54 9.19 -1.74
CA CYS A 12 3.44 8.84 -0.83
C CYS A 12 2.84 7.50 -1.28
N THR A 13 2.61 6.59 -0.34
CA THR A 13 2.08 5.23 -0.61
C THR A 13 0.67 5.21 -1.22
N HIS A 14 -0.05 6.34 -1.21
CA HIS A 14 -1.33 6.47 -1.89
C HIS A 14 -1.20 6.66 -3.40
N PHE A 15 -0.11 7.26 -3.89
CA PHE A 15 0.02 7.60 -5.31
C PHE A 15 0.18 6.38 -6.24
N PRO A 16 0.84 5.28 -5.85
CA PRO A 16 0.81 4.06 -6.65
C PRO A 16 -0.60 3.51 -6.92
N LEU A 17 -1.58 3.80 -6.05
CA LEU A 17 -2.98 3.41 -6.27
C LEU A 17 -3.66 4.21 -7.39
N LEU A 18 -3.06 5.35 -7.78
CA LEU A 18 -3.53 6.26 -8.83
C LEU A 18 -2.63 6.22 -10.08
N ARG A 19 -1.82 5.17 -10.22
CA ARG A 19 -0.79 5.09 -11.27
C ARG A 19 -1.39 5.28 -12.66
N ASP A 20 -2.52 4.65 -12.91
CA ASP A 20 -3.17 4.65 -14.23
C ASP A 20 -3.78 6.01 -14.55
N GLU A 21 -4.33 6.71 -13.57
CA GLU A 21 -4.83 8.08 -13.69
C GLU A 21 -3.68 9.08 -13.89
N LEU A 22 -2.58 8.92 -13.15
CA LEU A 22 -1.40 9.77 -13.28
C LEU A 22 -0.79 9.66 -14.67
N LEU A 23 -0.70 8.46 -15.23
CA LEU A 23 -0.18 8.24 -16.59
C LEU A 23 -1.06 8.84 -17.69
N GLN A 24 -2.35 9.10 -17.43
CA GLN A 24 -3.24 9.78 -18.38
C GLN A 24 -3.05 11.30 -18.40
N VAL A 25 -2.50 11.88 -17.32
CA VAL A 25 -2.39 13.33 -17.15
C VAL A 25 -0.95 13.82 -17.32
N LEU A 26 0.02 13.01 -16.94
CA LEU A 26 1.44 13.33 -17.07
C LEU A 26 1.89 13.31 -18.54
N PRO A 27 2.94 14.07 -18.89
CA PRO A 27 3.52 14.03 -20.22
C PRO A 27 3.85 12.61 -20.67
N GLU A 28 3.68 12.33 -21.96
CA GLU A 28 4.05 11.04 -22.54
C GLU A 28 5.53 10.73 -22.24
N GLY A 29 5.80 9.49 -21.84
CA GLY A 29 7.16 9.05 -21.48
C GLY A 29 7.56 9.32 -20.04
N THR A 30 6.72 9.97 -19.21
CA THR A 30 7.02 10.13 -17.78
C THR A 30 7.15 8.77 -17.08
N ARG A 31 8.33 8.52 -16.50
CA ARG A 31 8.60 7.32 -15.70
C ARG A 31 8.12 7.54 -14.26
N LEU A 32 7.36 6.59 -13.73
CA LEU A 32 6.95 6.59 -12.32
C LEU A 32 7.85 5.65 -11.51
N VAL A 33 8.34 6.13 -10.36
CA VAL A 33 9.19 5.38 -9.42
C VAL A 33 8.58 5.41 -8.02
N ASP A 34 8.47 4.26 -7.37
CA ASP A 34 8.02 4.12 -5.98
C ASP A 34 8.92 3.14 -5.21
N SER A 35 8.68 3.03 -3.90
CA SER A 35 9.47 2.18 -3.01
C SER A 35 8.94 0.75 -2.86
N GLY A 36 7.79 0.38 -3.45
CA GLY A 36 7.05 -0.85 -3.13
C GLY A 36 7.89 -2.12 -3.25
N ALA A 37 8.53 -2.34 -4.40
CA ALA A 37 9.38 -3.52 -4.61
C ALA A 37 10.65 -3.51 -3.73
N ALA A 38 11.19 -2.34 -3.40
CA ALA A 38 12.35 -2.22 -2.50
C ALA A 38 11.96 -2.59 -1.05
N ILE A 39 10.78 -2.16 -0.59
CA ILE A 39 10.22 -2.53 0.71
C ILE A 39 9.98 -4.04 0.77
N ALA A 40 9.38 -4.65 -0.25
CA ALA A 40 9.17 -6.10 -0.29
C ALA A 40 10.47 -6.91 -0.15
N ARG A 41 11.54 -6.52 -0.87
CA ARG A 41 12.86 -7.14 -0.74
C ARG A 41 13.44 -6.98 0.67
N ARG A 42 13.28 -5.81 1.28
CA ARG A 42 13.74 -5.58 2.65
C ARG A 42 12.95 -6.41 3.66
N THR A 43 11.64 -6.53 3.51
CA THR A 43 10.80 -7.38 4.37
C THR A 43 11.22 -8.85 4.29
N ALA A 44 11.42 -9.39 3.08
CA ALA A 44 11.91 -10.76 2.90
C ALA A 44 13.25 -10.98 3.60
N TRP A 45 14.20 -10.07 3.38
CA TRP A 45 15.50 -10.14 4.04
C TRP A 45 15.38 -10.08 5.58
N LEU A 46 14.53 -9.22 6.13
CA LEU A 46 14.34 -9.13 7.58
C LEU A 46 13.73 -10.41 8.17
N LEU A 47 12.75 -11.01 7.49
CA LEU A 47 12.14 -12.28 7.91
C LEU A 47 13.15 -13.43 7.95
N GLU A 48 14.14 -13.43 7.04
CA GLU A 48 15.18 -14.46 6.99
C GLU A 48 16.31 -14.26 8.02
N HIS A 49 16.62 -13.02 8.39
CA HIS A 49 17.87 -12.71 9.10
C HIS A 49 17.69 -12.10 10.49
N GLU A 50 16.60 -11.36 10.76
CA GLU A 50 16.46 -10.54 11.98
C GLU A 50 15.15 -10.77 12.74
N ALA A 51 14.08 -11.22 12.08
CA ALA A 51 12.78 -11.36 12.71
C ALA A 51 12.73 -12.51 13.75
N PRO A 52 12.00 -12.33 14.87
CA PRO A 52 11.73 -13.42 15.80
C PRO A 52 10.78 -14.47 15.18
N ASP A 53 10.76 -15.68 15.74
CA ASP A 53 9.78 -16.72 15.36
C ASP A 53 8.39 -16.39 15.91
N ALA A 54 7.70 -15.47 15.24
CA ALA A 54 6.33 -15.05 15.53
C ALA A 54 5.44 -15.38 14.34
N LYS A 55 4.55 -16.38 14.51
CA LYS A 55 3.68 -16.90 13.45
C LYS A 55 2.30 -17.24 14.00
N SER A 56 1.28 -17.02 13.18
CA SER A 56 -0.10 -17.46 13.42
C SER A 56 -0.64 -18.23 12.21
N THR A 57 -1.64 -19.06 12.45
CA THR A 57 -2.43 -19.74 11.42
C THR A 57 -3.77 -19.07 11.15
N ASP A 58 -4.06 -17.97 11.85
CA ASP A 58 -5.28 -17.19 11.66
C ASP A 58 -5.27 -16.49 10.28
N ALA A 59 -6.45 -16.18 9.76
CA ALA A 59 -6.59 -15.38 8.54
C ALA A 59 -6.08 -13.95 8.75
N ASN A 60 -5.73 -13.26 7.66
CA ASN A 60 -5.33 -11.85 7.73
C ASN A 60 -6.51 -10.99 8.22
N ILE A 61 -6.21 -10.07 9.13
CA ILE A 61 -7.17 -9.13 9.73
C ILE A 61 -6.78 -7.69 9.43
N ALA A 62 -7.77 -6.84 9.13
CA ALA A 62 -7.60 -5.40 9.07
C ALA A 62 -8.09 -4.75 10.37
N TYR A 63 -7.37 -3.74 10.85
CA TYR A 63 -7.77 -2.95 12.01
C TYR A 63 -8.03 -1.49 11.64
N CYS A 64 -9.07 -0.89 12.23
CA CYS A 64 -9.31 0.55 12.25
C CYS A 64 -9.31 1.09 13.69
N MET A 65 -9.05 2.39 13.87
CA MET A 65 -9.07 3.01 15.21
C MET A 65 -10.50 3.31 15.69
N ALA A 66 -11.43 3.48 14.75
CA ALA A 66 -12.84 3.72 15.02
C ALA A 66 -13.67 3.12 13.88
N MET A 67 -14.76 2.44 14.24
CA MET A 67 -15.72 1.90 13.29
C MET A 67 -16.64 3.02 12.79
N THR A 68 -16.11 3.83 11.88
CA THR A 68 -16.83 4.93 11.23
C THR A 68 -17.44 4.43 9.91
N PRO A 69 -18.48 5.10 9.38
CA PRO A 69 -19.01 4.77 8.06
C PRO A 69 -17.95 4.78 6.94
N GLY A 70 -16.94 5.64 7.05
CA GLY A 70 -15.83 5.68 6.09
C GLY A 70 -14.90 4.45 6.18
N ALA A 71 -14.65 3.94 7.39
CA ALA A 71 -13.87 2.70 7.57
C ALA A 71 -14.64 1.48 7.06
N GLU A 72 -15.93 1.39 7.37
CA GLU A 72 -16.80 0.29 6.92
C GLU A 72 -16.87 0.20 5.39
N GLN A 73 -16.89 1.34 4.70
CA GLN A 73 -16.88 1.41 3.24
C GLN A 73 -15.62 0.80 2.59
N LEU A 74 -14.51 0.66 3.34
CA LEU A 74 -13.29 0.04 2.82
C LEU A 74 -13.36 -1.49 2.80
N LEU A 75 -14.30 -2.12 3.53
CA LEU A 75 -14.35 -3.58 3.69
C LEU A 75 -14.33 -4.35 2.36
N PRO A 76 -15.11 -4.00 1.32
CA PRO A 76 -15.07 -4.73 0.05
C PRO A 76 -13.71 -4.63 -0.65
N VAL A 77 -13.01 -3.50 -0.49
CA VAL A 77 -11.66 -3.32 -1.04
C VAL A 77 -10.67 -4.16 -0.25
N LEU A 78 -10.72 -4.11 1.08
CA LEU A 78 -9.86 -4.89 1.97
C LEU A 78 -9.99 -6.40 1.73
N GLN A 79 -11.20 -6.89 1.50
CA GLN A 79 -11.45 -8.29 1.13
C GLN A 79 -10.75 -8.68 -0.18
N ARG A 80 -10.74 -7.79 -1.20
CA ARG A 80 -9.97 -8.03 -2.43
C ARG A 80 -8.45 -8.02 -2.21
N TYR A 81 -7.97 -7.31 -1.19
CA TYR A 81 -6.57 -7.32 -0.76
C TYR A 81 -6.22 -8.51 0.16
N GLY A 82 -7.18 -9.39 0.48
CA GLY A 82 -6.96 -10.60 1.25
C GLY A 82 -7.18 -10.46 2.76
N PHE A 83 -7.90 -9.43 3.22
CA PHE A 83 -8.33 -9.25 4.60
C PHE A 83 -9.82 -9.58 4.74
N GLU A 84 -10.15 -10.70 5.39
CA GLU A 84 -11.53 -11.19 5.47
C GLU A 84 -12.41 -10.34 6.38
N THR A 85 -11.81 -9.80 7.45
CA THR A 85 -12.48 -9.04 8.51
C THR A 85 -11.86 -7.67 8.74
N LEU A 86 -12.70 -6.74 9.19
CA LEU A 86 -12.30 -5.41 9.66
C LEU A 86 -12.80 -5.25 11.11
N GLU A 87 -11.87 -5.00 12.03
CA GLU A 87 -12.19 -4.82 13.45
C GLU A 87 -11.72 -3.46 13.96
N LYS A 88 -12.42 -2.92 14.97
CA LYS A 88 -11.89 -1.79 15.73
C LYS A 88 -10.80 -2.31 16.66
N LEU A 89 -9.60 -1.74 16.57
CA LEU A 89 -8.49 -2.11 17.46
C LEU A 89 -8.88 -1.81 18.93
N PRO A 90 -8.74 -2.78 19.85
CA PRO A 90 -8.95 -2.56 21.27
C PRO A 90 -7.72 -1.86 21.86
N VAL A 91 -7.68 -0.54 21.71
CA VAL A 91 -6.73 0.37 22.37
C VAL A 91 -7.33 0.98 23.63
#